data_AF-A0A3S4HZG4-F1
#
_entry.id   AF-A0A3S4HZG4-F1
#
_cell.length_a   1.000
_cell.length_b   1.000
_cell.length_c   1.000
_cell.angle_alpha   90.00
_cell.angle_beta   90.00
_cell.angle_gamma   90.00
#
_symmetry.space_group_name_H-M   'P 1'
#
loop_
_entity.id
_entity.type
_entity.pdbx_description
1 polymer ?
#
loop_
_entity_poly.entity_id
_entity_poly.type
_entity_poly.pdbx_seq_one_letter_code
_entity_poly.pdbx_strand_id
1 'polypeptide(L)'
;MRIDQLAAAADIVFDATGGALAQQLLEAMRPDGLFVCYGLLSGQPFTLQRRYPTVRWFHIRNCLADIGTAQWQALFGRIWPLLAQSRCGGRAFIRWRSGGRRWRCTASRGGRLSP
;
A
#
# COMPACT_ATOMS: atom_id res chain seq x y z
N MET A 1 1.56 -2.20 21.30
CA MET A 1 2.29 -1.03 20.78
C MET A 1 1.31 -0.17 20.01
N ARG A 2 1.26 1.14 20.26
CA ARG A 2 0.36 2.06 19.53
C ARG A 2 1.01 2.49 18.21
N ILE A 3 0.19 2.81 17.21
CA ILE A 3 0.68 3.08 15.84
C ILE A 3 1.43 4.41 15.71
N ASP A 4 1.14 5.38 16.57
CA ASP A 4 1.87 6.64 16.74
C ASP A 4 3.30 6.41 17.24
N GLN A 5 3.51 5.50 18.19
CA GLN A 5 4.84 5.14 18.68
C GLN A 5 5.68 4.47 17.59
N LEU A 6 5.06 3.66 16.73
CA LEU A 6 5.71 3.07 15.56
C LEU A 6 6.11 4.15 14.55
N ALA A 7 5.21 5.10 14.27
CA ALA A 7 5.47 6.21 13.36
C ALA A 7 6.61 7.12 13.86
N ALA A 8 6.65 7.40 15.17
CA ALA A 8 7.71 8.20 15.78
C ALA A 8 9.11 7.55 15.68
N ALA A 9 9.16 6.22 15.60
CA ALA A 9 10.40 5.46 15.48
C ALA A 9 10.76 5.09 14.02
N ALA A 10 9.87 5.34 13.06
CA ALA A 10 10.07 4.94 11.67
C ALA A 10 10.76 6.04 10.85
N ASP A 11 11.77 5.65 10.07
CA ASP A 11 12.39 6.54 9.09
C ASP A 11 11.45 6.83 7.91
N ILE A 12 10.63 5.85 7.54
CA ILE A 12 9.72 5.91 6.39
C ILE A 12 8.35 5.32 6.76
N VAL A 13 7.28 6.03 6.40
CA VAL A 13 5.90 5.52 6.48
C VAL A 13 5.30 5.47 5.08
N PHE A 14 4.67 4.34 4.73
CA PHE A 14 3.91 4.17 3.50
C PHE A 14 2.41 4.15 3.81
N ASP A 15 1.67 5.15 3.36
CA ASP A 15 0.23 5.30 3.61
C ASP A 15 -0.61 5.10 2.35
N ALA A 16 -1.60 4.23 2.45
CA ALA A 16 -2.66 4.05 1.45
C ALA A 16 -4.00 4.64 1.91
N THR A 17 -4.13 5.00 3.18
CA THR A 17 -5.42 5.25 3.82
C THR A 17 -5.85 6.70 3.67
N GLY A 18 -4.96 7.65 3.87
CA GLY A 18 -5.30 9.07 4.02
C GLY A 18 -6.09 9.35 5.31
N GLY A 19 -6.73 10.52 5.35
CA GLY A 19 -7.64 10.93 6.41
C GLY A 19 -6.98 11.05 7.78
N ALA A 20 -7.78 10.85 8.83
CA ALA A 20 -7.34 11.01 10.22
C ALA A 20 -6.17 10.08 10.61
N LEU A 21 -6.11 8.87 10.05
CA LEU A 21 -5.00 7.96 10.31
C LEU A 21 -3.69 8.51 9.72
N ALA A 22 -3.72 8.95 8.46
CA ALA A 22 -2.55 9.57 7.83
C ALA A 22 -2.11 10.83 8.58
N GLN A 23 -3.07 11.67 9.02
CA GLN A 23 -2.80 12.84 9.84
C GLN A 23 -2.07 12.47 11.13
N GLN A 24 -2.57 11.46 11.86
CA GLN A 24 -1.97 11.01 13.11
C GLN A 24 -0.56 10.44 12.92
N LEU A 25 -0.35 9.65 11.85
CA LEU A 25 0.97 9.10 11.53
C LEU A 25 1.95 10.23 11.18
N LEU A 26 1.53 11.17 10.34
CA LEU A 26 2.34 12.32 9.90
C LEU A 26 2.74 13.23 11.07
N GLU A 27 1.83 13.46 12.02
CA GLU A 27 2.08 14.25 13.23
C GLU A 27 3.02 13.57 14.21
N ALA A 28 2.99 12.24 14.27
CA ALA A 28 3.83 11.46 15.19
C ALA A 28 5.25 11.23 14.67
N MET A 29 5.44 11.25 13.35
CA MET A 29 6.75 11.05 12.73
C MET A 29 7.75 12.15 13.12
N ARG A 30 9.03 11.78 13.12
CA ARG A 30 10.12 12.74 13.28
C ARG A 30 10.19 13.70 12.08
N PRO A 31 10.64 14.95 12.28
CA PRO A 31 10.74 15.94 11.19
C PRO A 31 11.64 15.52 10.02
N ASP A 32 12.64 14.67 10.27
CA ASP A 32 13.59 14.16 9.27
C ASP A 32 13.10 12.89 8.54
N GLY A 33 11.94 12.36 8.92
CA GLY A 33 11.35 11.18 8.29
C GLY A 33 10.75 11.46 6.90
N LEU A 34 10.42 10.37 6.21
CA LEU A 34 9.77 10.39 4.89
C LEU A 34 8.38 9.76 4.95
N PHE A 35 7.36 10.54 4.61
CA PHE A 35 5.98 10.06 4.50
C PHE A 35 5.60 9.87 3.02
N VAL A 36 5.38 8.62 2.60
CA VAL A 36 5.02 8.26 1.22
C VAL A 36 3.52 7.95 1.17
N CYS A 37 2.74 8.82 0.55
CA CYS A 37 1.31 8.60 0.33
C CYS A 37 1.07 8.04 -1.07
N TYR A 38 0.44 6.87 -1.17
CA TYR A 38 0.14 6.19 -2.43
C TYR A 38 -1.34 5.82 -2.62
N GLY A 39 -2.22 6.25 -1.70
CA GLY A 39 -3.64 5.93 -1.77
C GLY A 39 -4.51 6.82 -0.89
N LEU A 40 -5.83 6.68 -1.09
CA LEU A 40 -6.85 7.43 -0.36
C LEU A 40 -8.03 6.51 -0.01
N LEU A 41 -7.77 5.35 0.61
CA LEU A 41 -8.82 4.37 0.93
C LEU A 41 -9.94 4.94 1.82
N SER A 42 -9.63 5.92 2.67
CA SER A 42 -10.64 6.62 3.49
C SER A 42 -11.53 7.57 2.69
N GLY A 43 -11.12 7.96 1.48
CA GLY A 43 -11.73 9.04 0.72
C GLY A 43 -11.55 10.44 1.31
N GLN A 44 -10.78 10.58 2.40
CA GLN A 44 -10.59 11.85 3.12
C GLN A 44 -9.14 12.32 3.01
N PRO A 45 -8.89 13.60 2.70
CA PRO A 45 -7.53 14.15 2.70
C PRO A 45 -7.00 14.32 4.13
N PHE A 46 -5.71 14.62 4.22
CA PHE A 46 -5.04 15.10 5.43
C PHE A 46 -4.32 16.42 5.11
N THR A 47 -3.93 17.17 6.13
CA THR A 47 -3.38 18.52 5.97
C THR A 47 -1.86 18.51 6.11
N LEU A 48 -1.19 19.26 5.23
CA LEU A 48 0.25 19.48 5.32
C LEU A 48 0.55 20.75 6.11
N GLN A 49 1.52 20.69 7.01
CA GLN A 49 2.06 21.83 7.74
C GLN A 49 3.56 21.91 7.51
N ARG A 50 4.13 23.13 7.56
CA ARG A 50 5.57 23.36 7.35
C ARG A 50 6.48 22.57 8.31
N ARG A 51 5.97 22.20 9.48
CA ARG A 51 6.70 21.45 10.52
C ARG A 51 6.68 19.93 10.32
N TYR A 52 5.89 19.43 9.37
CA TYR A 52 5.75 17.99 9.15
C TYR A 52 6.92 17.45 8.33
N PRO A 53 7.20 16.13 8.45
CA PRO A 53 8.21 15.47 7.65
C PRO A 53 7.94 15.59 6.16
N THR A 54 8.96 15.29 5.36
CA THR A 54 8.84 15.34 3.91
C THR A 54 7.75 14.40 3.42
N VAL A 55 6.78 14.94 2.67
CA VAL A 55 5.73 14.14 2.04
C VAL A 55 6.05 13.89 0.57
N ARG A 56 5.88 12.65 0.12
CA ARG A 56 5.97 12.24 -1.29
C ARG A 56 4.69 11.55 -1.72
N TRP A 57 4.06 12.10 -2.77
CA TRP A 57 2.93 11.48 -3.43
C TRP A 57 3.45 10.48 -4.45
N PHE A 58 3.19 9.20 -4.21
CA PHE A 58 3.61 8.12 -5.08
C PHE A 58 2.44 7.66 -5.94
N HIS A 59 2.60 7.84 -7.26
CA HIS A 59 1.68 7.28 -8.24
C HIS A 59 2.47 6.34 -9.14
N ILE A 60 2.12 5.05 -9.07
CA ILE A 60 2.82 4.02 -9.85
C ILE A 60 2.83 4.35 -11.36
N ARG A 61 1.75 4.97 -11.88
CA ARG A 61 1.69 5.42 -13.28
C ARG A 61 2.84 6.34 -13.65
N ASN A 62 3.23 7.25 -12.76
CA ASN A 62 4.31 8.20 -13.04
C ASN A 62 5.67 7.49 -13.07
N CYS A 63 5.84 6.45 -12.25
CA CYS A 63 7.06 5.66 -12.23
C CYS A 63 7.15 4.67 -13.39
N LEU A 64 6.01 4.28 -13.95
CA LEU A 64 5.93 3.30 -15.03
C LEU A 64 5.69 3.95 -16.42
N ALA A 65 5.65 5.27 -16.52
CA ALA A 65 5.29 5.96 -17.77
C ALA A 65 6.28 5.69 -18.91
N ASP A 66 7.58 5.58 -18.59
CA ASP A 66 8.67 5.54 -19.57
C ASP A 66 9.39 4.18 -19.63
N ILE A 67 8.85 3.14 -19.00
CA ILE A 67 9.45 1.80 -19.04
C ILE A 67 9.00 1.02 -20.26
N GLY A 68 9.98 0.57 -21.06
CA GLY A 68 9.73 -0.30 -22.20
C GLY A 68 9.30 -1.71 -21.81
N THR A 69 8.68 -2.43 -22.76
CA THR A 69 8.12 -3.79 -22.55
C THR A 69 9.11 -4.77 -21.92
N ALA A 70 10.38 -4.77 -22.34
CA ALA A 70 11.38 -5.68 -21.81
C ALA A 70 11.71 -5.39 -20.32
N GLN A 71 11.81 -4.12 -19.94
CA GLN A 71 12.00 -3.73 -18.55
C GLN A 71 10.77 -4.06 -17.70
N TRP A 72 9.59 -3.86 -18.27
CA TRP A 72 8.32 -4.25 -17.65
C TRP A 72 8.29 -5.75 -17.33
N GLN A 73 8.62 -6.60 -18.30
CA GLN A 73 8.71 -8.05 -18.10
C GLN A 73 9.76 -8.43 -17.05
N ALA A 74 10.93 -7.78 -17.08
CA ALA A 74 12.00 -8.03 -16.10
C ALA A 74 11.57 -7.69 -14.66
N LEU A 75 10.84 -6.60 -14.45
CA LEU A 75 10.29 -6.24 -13.14
C LEU A 75 9.33 -7.32 -12.62
N PHE A 76 8.43 -7.81 -13.47
CA PHE A 76 7.50 -8.88 -13.09
C PHE A 76 8.21 -10.21 -12.83
N GLY A 77 9.20 -10.55 -13.65
CA GLY A 77 10.06 -11.72 -13.45
C GLY A 77 10.78 -11.70 -12.09
N ARG A 78 11.11 -10.52 -11.57
CA ARG A 78 11.70 -10.35 -10.23
C ARG A 78 10.66 -10.40 -9.10
N ILE A 79 9.50 -9.76 -9.28
CA ILE A 79 8.49 -9.61 -8.22
C ILE A 79 7.72 -10.92 -7.98
N TRP A 80 7.36 -11.65 -9.03
CA TRP A 80 6.50 -12.85 -8.92
C TRP A 80 7.06 -13.93 -7.98
N PRO A 81 8.34 -14.32 -8.08
CA PRO A 81 8.94 -15.29 -7.17
C PRO A 81 8.90 -14.82 -5.70
N LEU A 82 9.17 -13.54 -5.45
CA LEU A 82 9.14 -12.96 -4.10
C LEU A 82 7.73 -12.97 -3.52
N LEU A 83 6.72 -12.63 -4.33
CA LEU A 83 5.32 -12.69 -3.93
C LEU A 83 4.88 -14.12 -3.61
N ALA A 84 5.28 -15.10 -4.42
CA ALA A 84 4.94 -16.51 -4.21
C ALA A 84 5.50 -17.07 -2.89
N GLN A 85 6.65 -16.55 -2.45
CA GLN A 85 7.29 -16.91 -1.19
C GLN A 85 6.79 -16.08 0.00
N SER A 86 6.08 -14.98 -0.25
CA SER A 86 5.58 -14.10 0.80
C SER A 86 4.39 -14.72 1.54
N ARG A 87 4.20 -14.30 2.80
CA ARG A 87 3.01 -14.66 3.60
C ARG A 87 1.69 -14.17 2.99
N CYS A 88 1.75 -13.24 2.04
CA CYS A 88 0.62 -12.64 1.35
C CYS A 88 0.37 -13.26 -0.04
N GLY A 89 1.17 -14.23 -0.48
CA GLY A 89 1.09 -14.87 -1.81
C GLY A 89 -0.12 -15.79 -2.02
N GLY A 90 -1.07 -15.82 -1.08
CA GLY A 90 -2.28 -16.62 -1.16
C GLY A 90 -3.13 -16.21 -2.36
N ARG A 91 -3.27 -17.10 -3.34
CA ARG A 91 -4.11 -16.94 -4.53
C ARG A 91 -5.58 -16.94 -4.16
N ALA A 92 -6.12 -15.82 -3.70
CA ALA A 92 -7.55 -15.62 -3.74
C ALA A 92 -7.93 -15.32 -5.21
N PHE A 93 -8.45 -16.33 -5.92
CA PHE A 93 -9.10 -16.09 -7.20
C PHE A 93 -10.35 -15.25 -6.93
N ILE A 94 -10.28 -13.96 -7.26
CA ILE A 94 -11.42 -13.05 -7.11
C ILE A 94 -12.37 -13.37 -8.27
N ARG A 95 -13.44 -14.12 -7.98
CA ARG A 95 -14.50 -14.35 -8.95
C ARG A 95 -15.22 -13.03 -9.23
N TRP A 96 -15.17 -12.59 -10.49
CA TRP A 96 -15.92 -11.44 -10.95
C TRP A 96 -17.43 -11.75 -10.86
N ARG A 97 -18.19 -10.90 -10.16
CA ARG A 97 -19.65 -10.92 -10.15
C ARG A 97 -20.15 -9.59 -10.73
N SER A 98 -20.83 -9.67 -11.86
CA SER A 98 -21.54 -8.55 -12.47
C SER A 98 -22.74 -8.17 -11.59
N GLY A 99 -22.63 -7.07 -10.85
CA GLY A 99 -23.74 -6.46 -10.11
C GLY A 99 -23.35 -5.75 -8.80
N GLY A 100 -23.22 -4.42 -8.84
CA GLY A 100 -23.46 -3.53 -7.70
C GLY A 100 -22.38 -3.36 -6.61
N ARG A 101 -21.51 -2.37 -6.79
CA ARG A 101 -20.94 -1.42 -5.79
C ARG A 101 -20.37 -1.91 -4.44
N ARG A 102 -20.02 -3.18 -4.23
CA ARG A 102 -19.24 -3.56 -3.04
C ARG A 102 -18.23 -4.68 -3.32
N TRP A 103 -16.97 -4.29 -3.52
CA TRP A 103 -15.83 -5.20 -3.54
C TRP A 103 -15.47 -5.59 -2.09
N ARG A 104 -15.63 -6.86 -1.72
CA ARG A 104 -15.15 -7.38 -0.42
C ARG A 104 -14.27 -8.59 -0.67
N CYS A 105 -12.99 -8.48 -0.33
CA CYS A 105 -12.11 -9.64 -0.20
C CYS A 105 -12.44 -10.34 1.12
N THR A 106 -13.17 -11.44 1.08
CA THR A 106 -13.21 -12.40 2.19
C THR A 106 -12.15 -13.45 1.93
N ALA A 107 -11.09 -13.45 2.73
CA ALA A 107 -10.11 -14.53 2.72
C ALA A 107 -10.77 -15.80 3.28
N SER A 108 -11.22 -16.71 2.40
CA SER A 108 -11.48 -18.08 2.82
C SER A 108 -10.15 -18.81 2.94
N ARG A 109 -9.85 -19.35 4.12
CA ARG A 109 -8.75 -20.31 4.26
C ARG A 109 -9.10 -21.50 3.36
N GLY A 110 -8.25 -21.79 2.38
CA GLY A 110 -8.45 -22.85 1.41
C GLY A 110 -8.71 -24.18 2.11
N GLY A 111 -9.86 -24.79 1.80
CA GLY A 111 -10.11 -26.20 2.07
C GLY A 111 -9.11 -27.03 1.26
N ARG A 112 -8.48 -27.98 1.94
CA ARG A 112 -7.55 -28.96 1.38
C ARG A 112 -8.28 -29.75 0.28
N LEU A 113 -7.79 -29.68 -0.96
CA LEU A 113 -8.16 -30.65 -1.99
C LEU A 113 -7.44 -31.96 -1.63
N SER A 114 -8.22 -32.98 -1.26
CA SER A 114 -7.81 -34.38 -1.27
C SER A 114 -8.39 -35.04 -2.53
N PRO A 115 -7.75 -36.11 -3.05
CA PRO A 115 -7.74 -36.46 -4.47
C PRO A 115 -9.09 -36.85 -5.07
#